data_AF-A0A1G8H6T6-F1
#
_entry.id   AF-A0A1G8H6T6-F1
#
_cell.length_a   1.000
_cell.length_b   1.000
_cell.length_c   1.000
_cell.angle_alpha   90.00
_cell.angle_beta   90.00
_cell.angle_gamma   90.00
#
_symmetry.space_group_name_H-M   'P 1'
#
loop_
_entity.id
_entity.type
_entity.pdbx_description
1 polymer ?
#
loop_
_entity_poly.entity_id
_entity_poly.type
_entity_poly.pdbx_seq_one_letter_code
_entity_poly.pdbx_strand_id
1 'polypeptide(L)'
;MKRLLILAGCLLSLCACGGGQGERRHLAHDQSFFREHPLPSLTMRPRPGEFVLALLPDTQYYAENNHKQLNFFQHSQRFVGLPYDPALALFAQTYWLAQNATALQMPMVVHLGDVVQNASNLSQWRVASAAMRQLEEGGVPYSIISGERDMHGSATPDDQRSLRDHFKDFFGPQRAAWQSTYAGSDPLGLSQYHRFRVSGQTFLLLALDSHPSEATLDWAQQVIDQQPRLPVILVTHDIQPPGQADGDDARVWNRLVRRNDQIFLTLSGQINGSSHLRLRNDHGLSVDMLRLDYQDQYLGGNGLLRLLEFDLAHGHLEAFTLSPWVLWKSHYYAHLMRKCADGTALGDCDQLAPAADESRGWDNRYVIELDFRQRFAPFDGYTFEADGETPGPGLMAQLRQQLHID
;
A
#
# COMPACT_ATOMS: atom_id res chain seq x y z
N MET A 1 -13.97 -26.53 -23.42
CA MET A 1 -13.16 -27.47 -22.59
C MET A 1 -11.81 -26.83 -22.28
N LYS A 2 -11.68 -26.19 -21.11
CA LYS A 2 -10.45 -25.80 -20.38
C LYS A 2 -10.79 -24.66 -19.40
N ARG A 3 -11.61 -24.99 -18.39
CA ARG A 3 -11.85 -24.20 -17.18
C ARG A 3 -12.05 -25.21 -16.04
N LEU A 4 -11.00 -25.93 -15.68
CA LEU A 4 -11.03 -26.87 -14.56
C LEU A 4 -9.59 -27.31 -14.23
N LEU A 5 -8.75 -26.42 -13.69
CA LEU A 5 -7.43 -26.84 -13.15
C LEU A 5 -6.73 -25.87 -12.18
N ILE A 6 -7.43 -24.90 -11.57
CA ILE A 6 -6.81 -24.02 -10.54
C ILE A 6 -7.28 -24.36 -9.11
N LEU A 7 -8.28 -25.22 -8.92
CA LEU A 7 -8.80 -25.53 -7.57
C LEU A 7 -8.05 -26.61 -6.78
N ALA A 8 -6.96 -27.19 -7.29
CA ALA A 8 -6.26 -28.31 -6.63
C ALA A 8 -4.89 -27.96 -6.01
N GLY A 9 -4.45 -26.70 -6.07
CA GLY A 9 -3.14 -26.28 -5.55
C GLY A 9 -3.13 -25.60 -4.18
N CYS A 10 -4.28 -25.17 -3.65
CA CYS A 10 -4.32 -24.26 -2.50
C CYS A 10 -4.45 -24.94 -1.12
N LEU A 11 -4.39 -26.27 -1.06
CA LEU A 11 -4.58 -27.05 0.18
C LEU A 11 -3.29 -27.63 0.78
N LEU A 12 -2.13 -27.41 0.16
CA LEU A 12 -0.85 -27.97 0.62
C LEU A 12 0.24 -26.89 0.61
N SER A 13 0.16 -25.97 1.57
CA SER A 13 1.31 -25.40 2.29
C SER A 13 0.80 -24.51 3.42
N LEU A 14 0.27 -25.17 4.46
CA LEU A 14 0.61 -24.74 5.82
C LEU A 14 2.13 -24.90 5.94
N CYS A 15 2.90 -23.93 5.44
CA CYS A 15 4.25 -23.77 5.95
C CYS A 15 4.09 -23.48 7.44
N ALA A 16 4.49 -24.48 8.20
CA ALA A 16 4.21 -24.66 9.60
C ALA A 16 5.08 -23.72 10.44
N CYS A 17 4.81 -22.41 10.38
CA CYS A 17 5.34 -21.47 11.36
C CYS A 17 4.32 -21.32 12.49
N GLY A 18 4.21 -22.33 13.35
CA GLY A 18 3.98 -22.18 14.80
C GLY A 18 2.63 -21.70 15.36
N GLY A 19 1.55 -21.63 14.60
CA GLY A 19 0.25 -21.17 15.12
C GLY A 19 -0.57 -22.25 15.84
N GLY A 20 -1.13 -21.92 17.01
CA GLY A 20 -2.06 -22.79 17.73
C GLY A 20 -3.32 -23.10 16.89
N GLN A 21 -4.04 -24.18 17.19
CA GLN A 21 -5.29 -24.50 16.47
C GLN A 21 -6.36 -23.40 16.63
N GLY A 22 -6.41 -22.74 17.80
CA GLY A 22 -7.32 -21.62 18.07
C GLY A 22 -7.04 -20.40 17.20
N GLU A 23 -5.78 -19.95 17.13
CA GLU A 23 -5.35 -18.83 16.28
C GLU A 23 -5.70 -19.08 14.81
N ARG A 24 -5.43 -20.29 14.30
CA ARG A 24 -5.79 -20.67 12.92
C ARG A 24 -7.29 -20.61 12.64
N ARG A 25 -8.13 -21.05 13.60
CA ARG A 25 -9.60 -20.97 13.46
C ARG A 25 -10.08 -19.52 13.48
N HIS A 26 -9.49 -18.68 14.32
CA HIS A 26 -9.84 -17.27 14.42
C HIS A 26 -9.49 -16.51 13.13
N LEU A 27 -8.27 -16.68 12.61
CA LEU A 27 -7.89 -16.08 11.31
C LEU A 27 -8.76 -16.57 10.16
N ALA A 28 -9.13 -17.86 10.14
CA ALA A 28 -10.04 -18.39 9.13
C ALA A 28 -11.44 -17.77 9.24
N HIS A 29 -11.92 -17.52 10.47
CA HIS A 29 -13.17 -16.83 10.71
C HIS A 29 -13.14 -15.41 10.14
N ASP A 30 -12.12 -14.61 10.47
CA ASP A 30 -11.99 -13.23 9.98
C ASP A 30 -11.89 -13.17 8.44
N GLN A 31 -11.20 -14.15 7.83
CA GLN A 31 -11.15 -14.28 6.38
C GLN A 31 -12.51 -14.58 5.75
N SER A 32 -13.32 -15.45 6.37
CA SER A 32 -14.66 -15.78 5.89
C SER A 32 -15.68 -14.68 6.17
N PHE A 33 -15.48 -13.88 7.22
CA PHE A 33 -16.44 -12.90 7.70
C PHE A 33 -16.94 -11.95 6.61
N PHE A 34 -16.01 -11.39 5.84
CA PHE A 34 -16.34 -10.45 4.75
C PHE A 34 -16.93 -11.13 3.49
N ARG A 35 -16.67 -12.44 3.30
CA ARG A 35 -17.32 -13.23 2.24
C ARG A 35 -18.78 -13.52 2.56
N GLU A 36 -19.10 -13.70 3.84
CA GLU A 36 -20.47 -13.91 4.31
C GLU A 36 -21.27 -12.59 4.35
N HIS A 37 -20.58 -11.45 4.38
CA HIS A 37 -21.18 -10.11 4.44
C HIS A 37 -20.57 -9.16 3.38
N PRO A 38 -20.76 -9.46 2.07
CA PRO A 38 -20.11 -8.68 1.01
C PRO A 38 -20.80 -7.32 0.80
N LEU A 39 -20.00 -6.26 0.69
CA LEU A 39 -20.49 -4.97 0.23
C LEU A 39 -20.97 -5.03 -1.24
N PRO A 40 -21.90 -4.15 -1.65
CA PRO A 40 -22.27 -4.00 -3.06
C PRO A 40 -21.05 -3.72 -3.95
N SER A 41 -20.98 -4.36 -5.11
CA SER A 41 -19.89 -4.15 -6.07
C SER A 41 -19.92 -2.74 -6.67
N LEU A 42 -18.73 -2.19 -6.94
CA LEU A 42 -18.61 -0.94 -7.69
C LEU A 42 -19.00 -1.13 -9.16
N THR A 43 -19.70 -0.14 -9.73
CA THR A 43 -20.07 -0.09 -11.14
C THR A 43 -19.39 1.12 -11.78
N MET A 44 -18.17 0.89 -12.27
CA MET A 44 -17.30 1.94 -12.81
C MET A 44 -17.23 1.85 -14.33
N ARG A 45 -17.00 2.99 -14.97
CA ARG A 45 -16.74 3.12 -16.41
C ARG A 45 -15.37 3.78 -16.59
N PRO A 46 -14.27 3.02 -16.48
CA PRO A 46 -12.93 3.55 -16.69
C PRO A 46 -12.77 4.03 -18.14
N ARG A 47 -12.08 5.16 -18.31
CA ARG A 47 -11.63 5.67 -19.60
C ARG A 47 -10.29 5.02 -19.99
N PRO A 48 -9.96 4.94 -21.29
CA PRO A 48 -8.63 4.52 -21.70
C PRO A 48 -7.54 5.37 -21.04
N GLY A 49 -6.52 4.71 -20.48
CA GLY A 49 -5.45 5.40 -19.75
C GLY A 49 -5.72 5.66 -18.27
N GLU A 50 -6.89 5.29 -17.74
CA GLU A 50 -7.19 5.41 -16.31
C GLU A 50 -6.89 4.13 -15.53
N PHE A 51 -6.27 4.26 -14.35
CA PHE A 51 -6.15 3.16 -13.39
C PHE A 51 -5.87 3.66 -11.98
N VAL A 52 -6.10 2.79 -10.99
CA VAL A 52 -5.86 3.13 -9.58
C VAL A 52 -4.76 2.27 -8.99
N LEU A 53 -3.77 2.89 -8.34
CA LEU A 53 -2.93 2.22 -7.36
C LEU A 53 -3.53 2.40 -5.98
N ALA A 54 -3.82 1.30 -5.27
CA ALA A 54 -4.21 1.36 -3.87
C ALA A 54 -2.98 1.26 -2.97
N LEU A 55 -2.86 2.18 -2.02
CA LEU A 55 -1.78 2.25 -1.05
C LEU A 55 -2.30 1.83 0.32
N LEU A 56 -1.63 0.87 0.95
CA LEU A 56 -1.86 0.43 2.33
C LEU A 56 -0.72 0.96 3.21
N PRO A 57 -0.93 2.11 3.91
CA PRO A 57 0.04 2.62 4.86
C PRO A 57 -0.06 1.89 6.21
N ASP A 58 1.09 1.63 6.82
CA ASP A 58 1.29 1.41 8.26
C ASP A 58 0.15 0.63 8.93
N THR A 59 0.14 -0.70 8.71
CA THR A 59 -0.94 -1.60 9.13
C THR A 59 -0.66 -2.27 10.48
N GLN A 60 0.46 -1.92 11.10
CA GLN A 60 1.03 -2.57 12.27
C GLN A 60 0.09 -2.61 13.49
N TYR A 61 -0.74 -1.58 13.69
CA TYR A 61 -1.73 -1.59 14.79
C TYR A 61 -2.89 -2.56 14.55
N TYR A 62 -3.26 -2.84 13.29
CA TYR A 62 -4.23 -3.88 12.97
C TYR A 62 -3.63 -5.27 13.17
N ALA A 63 -2.38 -5.46 12.73
CA ALA A 63 -1.65 -6.72 12.92
C ALA A 63 -1.34 -7.03 14.40
N GLU A 64 -1.09 -6.00 15.23
CA GLU A 64 -0.98 -6.15 16.70
C GLU A 64 -2.26 -6.70 17.33
N ASN A 65 -3.41 -6.42 16.70
CA ASN A 65 -4.73 -6.89 17.11
C ASN A 65 -5.04 -6.64 18.60
N ASN A 66 -4.80 -5.41 19.06
CA ASN A 66 -5.04 -4.97 20.44
C ASN A 66 -4.18 -5.65 21.53
N HIS A 67 -3.14 -6.41 21.17
CA HIS A 67 -2.23 -7.05 22.12
C HIS A 67 -0.95 -6.23 22.33
N LYS A 68 -1.10 -4.95 22.72
CA LYS A 68 0.03 -4.02 22.88
C LYS A 68 1.03 -4.55 23.89
N GLN A 69 2.24 -4.82 23.43
CA GLN A 69 3.33 -5.27 24.28
C GLN A 69 3.94 -4.08 25.02
N LEU A 70 4.00 -4.16 26.35
CA LEU A 70 4.62 -3.14 27.20
C LEU A 70 6.06 -3.53 27.55
N ASN A 71 6.28 -4.81 27.83
CA ASN A 71 7.58 -5.44 28.02
C ASN A 71 7.44 -6.95 27.79
N PHE A 72 8.44 -7.75 28.17
CA PHE A 72 8.44 -9.19 27.91
C PHE A 72 7.29 -9.95 28.60
N PHE A 73 6.74 -9.45 29.70
CA PHE A 73 5.72 -10.16 30.50
C PHE A 73 4.38 -9.41 30.61
N GLN A 74 4.29 -8.19 30.09
CA GLN A 74 3.12 -7.34 30.27
C GLN A 74 2.57 -6.86 28.94
N HIS A 75 1.25 -6.96 28.81
CA HIS A 75 0.48 -6.50 27.67
C HIS A 75 -0.67 -5.60 28.15
N SER A 76 -1.10 -4.69 27.29
CA SER A 76 -2.32 -3.89 27.47
C SER A 76 -3.15 -3.90 26.19
N GLN A 77 -4.37 -3.39 26.28
CA GLN A 77 -5.12 -3.00 25.09
C GLN A 77 -4.57 -1.68 24.56
N ARG A 78 -4.38 -1.58 23.25
CA ARG A 78 -4.11 -0.32 22.54
C ARG A 78 -5.39 0.52 22.46
N PHE A 79 -6.48 -0.11 22.06
CA PHE A 79 -7.79 0.49 21.92
C PHE A 79 -8.70 -0.09 23.01
N VAL A 80 -8.80 0.64 24.12
CA VAL A 80 -9.57 0.22 25.30
C VAL A 80 -11.06 0.24 25.00
N GLY A 81 -11.77 -0.83 25.36
CA GLY A 81 -13.23 -0.91 25.25
C GLY A 81 -13.75 -1.15 23.83
N LEU A 82 -12.88 -1.52 22.88
CA LEU A 82 -13.30 -1.88 21.53
C LEU A 82 -14.05 -3.23 21.55
N PRO A 83 -15.28 -3.31 21.00
CA PRO A 83 -16.09 -4.54 21.07
C PRO A 83 -15.74 -5.57 19.98
N TYR A 84 -14.69 -5.31 19.20
CA TYR A 84 -14.23 -6.15 18.09
C TYR A 84 -12.71 -6.09 17.96
N ASP A 85 -12.16 -7.01 17.18
CA ASP A 85 -10.72 -7.13 16.93
C ASP A 85 -10.25 -6.11 15.89
N PRO A 86 -9.21 -5.28 16.18
CA PRO A 86 -8.66 -4.32 15.22
C PRO A 86 -8.20 -4.94 13.89
N ALA A 87 -7.82 -6.23 13.89
CA ALA A 87 -7.43 -6.95 12.68
C ALA A 87 -8.50 -6.89 11.57
N LEU A 88 -9.79 -6.81 11.94
CA LEU A 88 -10.88 -6.72 10.97
C LEU A 88 -10.74 -5.51 10.03
N ALA A 89 -10.09 -4.43 10.45
CA ALA A 89 -9.85 -3.28 9.58
C ALA A 89 -8.93 -3.64 8.39
N LEU A 90 -7.84 -4.36 8.65
CA LEU A 90 -6.92 -4.81 7.60
C LEU A 90 -7.56 -5.86 6.68
N PHE A 91 -8.35 -6.79 7.25
CA PHE A 91 -9.13 -7.73 6.44
C PHE A 91 -10.18 -7.02 5.57
N ALA A 92 -10.84 -5.98 6.07
CA ALA A 92 -11.79 -5.19 5.29
C ALA A 92 -11.10 -4.47 4.13
N GLN A 93 -9.92 -3.88 4.37
CA GLN A 93 -9.11 -3.23 3.33
C GLN A 93 -8.75 -4.21 2.22
N THR A 94 -8.09 -5.33 2.55
CA THR A 94 -7.61 -6.27 1.55
C THR A 94 -8.76 -6.98 0.82
N TYR A 95 -9.84 -7.30 1.52
CA TYR A 95 -11.02 -7.90 0.90
C TYR A 95 -11.72 -6.92 -0.06
N TRP A 96 -11.94 -5.66 0.36
CA TRP A 96 -12.58 -4.67 -0.49
C TRP A 96 -11.76 -4.38 -1.75
N LEU A 97 -10.44 -4.28 -1.62
CA LEU A 97 -9.53 -4.14 -2.76
C LEU A 97 -9.62 -5.34 -3.69
N ALA A 98 -9.62 -6.57 -3.15
CA ALA A 98 -9.77 -7.80 -3.94
C ALA A 98 -11.08 -7.81 -4.76
N GLN A 99 -12.19 -7.36 -4.18
CA GLN A 99 -13.50 -7.34 -4.86
C GLN A 99 -13.62 -6.23 -5.92
N ASN A 100 -12.89 -5.13 -5.77
CA ASN A 100 -13.06 -3.94 -6.60
C ASN A 100 -11.91 -3.66 -7.58
N ALA A 101 -10.85 -4.46 -7.56
CA ALA A 101 -9.68 -4.28 -8.41
C ALA A 101 -10.03 -4.16 -9.91
N THR A 102 -10.93 -5.00 -10.42
CA THR A 102 -11.35 -4.91 -11.84
C THR A 102 -12.07 -3.61 -12.16
N ALA A 103 -12.98 -3.16 -11.28
CA ALA A 103 -13.75 -1.94 -11.49
C ALA A 103 -12.85 -0.68 -11.45
N LEU A 104 -11.80 -0.72 -10.64
CA LEU A 104 -10.81 0.37 -10.49
C LEU A 104 -9.60 0.25 -11.43
N GLN A 105 -9.62 -0.72 -12.37
CA GLN A 105 -8.49 -1.07 -13.24
C GLN A 105 -7.15 -1.23 -12.49
N MET A 106 -7.21 -1.74 -11.27
CA MET A 106 -6.07 -1.79 -10.36
C MET A 106 -5.03 -2.82 -10.84
N PRO A 107 -3.82 -2.39 -11.26
CA PRO A 107 -2.80 -3.33 -11.69
C PRO A 107 -2.16 -4.05 -10.50
N MET A 108 -2.09 -3.39 -9.34
CA MET A 108 -1.60 -3.94 -8.09
C MET A 108 -1.95 -3.04 -6.90
N VAL A 109 -1.84 -3.62 -5.69
CA VAL A 109 -1.83 -2.91 -4.39
C VAL A 109 -0.39 -2.67 -3.95
N VAL A 110 -0.14 -1.58 -3.23
CA VAL A 110 1.19 -1.19 -2.72
C VAL A 110 1.13 -1.01 -1.20
N HIS A 111 1.78 -1.89 -0.44
CA HIS A 111 1.94 -1.73 1.01
C HIS A 111 3.21 -0.96 1.33
N LEU A 112 3.13 0.05 2.21
CA LEU A 112 4.18 1.04 2.43
C LEU A 112 5.11 0.76 3.63
N GLY A 113 5.21 -0.50 4.08
CA GLY A 113 5.95 -0.88 5.28
C GLY A 113 5.13 -0.82 6.57
N ASP A 114 5.80 -1.11 7.68
CA ASP A 114 5.21 -1.25 9.01
C ASP A 114 4.01 -2.20 9.00
N VAL A 115 4.31 -3.45 8.63
CA VAL A 115 3.33 -4.53 8.51
C VAL A 115 2.90 -5.04 9.89
N VAL A 116 3.85 -5.13 10.82
CA VAL A 116 3.61 -5.56 12.21
C VAL A 116 4.18 -4.55 13.20
N GLN A 117 3.67 -4.56 14.43
CA GLN A 117 4.12 -3.61 15.46
C GLN A 117 5.38 -4.07 16.16
N ASN A 118 5.57 -5.39 16.25
CA ASN A 118 6.73 -6.01 16.89
C ASN A 118 7.27 -7.14 16.01
N ALA A 119 8.41 -6.89 15.36
CA ALA A 119 9.08 -7.84 14.46
C ALA A 119 9.22 -9.27 15.00
N SER A 120 9.48 -9.44 16.30
CA SER A 120 9.65 -10.78 16.91
C SER A 120 8.34 -11.50 17.24
N ASN A 121 7.18 -10.86 17.07
CA ASN A 121 5.88 -11.45 17.40
C ASN A 121 5.26 -12.12 16.16
N LEU A 122 5.48 -13.43 16.04
CA LEU A 122 4.96 -14.25 14.95
C LEU A 122 3.43 -14.22 14.80
N SER A 123 2.67 -13.93 15.86
CA SER A 123 1.21 -13.85 15.75
C SER A 123 0.77 -12.67 14.87
N GLN A 124 1.46 -11.53 15.00
CA GLN A 124 1.17 -10.35 14.19
C GLN A 124 1.44 -10.61 12.71
N TRP A 125 2.56 -11.28 12.41
CA TRP A 125 2.89 -11.70 11.04
C TRP A 125 1.85 -12.65 10.45
N ARG A 126 1.27 -13.55 11.25
CA ARG A 126 0.18 -14.44 10.80
C ARG A 126 -1.10 -13.67 10.51
N VAL A 127 -1.46 -12.68 11.33
CA VAL A 127 -2.61 -11.79 11.08
C VAL A 127 -2.41 -11.05 9.76
N ALA A 128 -1.28 -10.34 9.59
CA ALA A 128 -0.98 -9.61 8.37
C ALA A 128 -0.94 -10.51 7.13
N SER A 129 -0.27 -11.66 7.24
CA SER A 129 -0.19 -12.66 6.17
C SER A 129 -1.56 -13.19 5.75
N ALA A 130 -2.44 -13.46 6.72
CA ALA A 130 -3.80 -13.92 6.47
C ALA A 130 -4.67 -12.84 5.82
N ALA A 131 -4.52 -11.57 6.20
CA ALA A 131 -5.23 -10.47 5.56
C ALA A 131 -4.75 -10.23 4.12
N MET A 132 -3.45 -10.21 3.88
CA MET A 132 -2.87 -10.05 2.52
C MET A 132 -3.25 -11.22 1.60
N ARG A 133 -3.47 -12.42 2.15
CA ARG A 133 -3.94 -13.59 1.38
C ARG A 133 -5.29 -13.38 0.70
N GLN A 134 -6.12 -12.44 1.17
CA GLN A 134 -7.37 -12.09 0.47
C GLN A 134 -7.10 -11.52 -0.93
N LEU A 135 -6.01 -10.75 -1.10
CA LEU A 135 -5.59 -10.25 -2.42
C LEU A 135 -5.14 -11.41 -3.32
N GLU A 136 -4.35 -12.35 -2.77
CA GLU A 136 -3.86 -13.53 -3.47
C GLU A 136 -5.02 -14.42 -3.94
N GLU A 137 -6.00 -14.68 -3.05
CA GLU A 137 -7.22 -15.44 -3.37
C GLU A 137 -8.11 -14.71 -4.40
N GLY A 138 -8.10 -13.37 -4.38
CA GLY A 138 -8.76 -12.52 -5.38
C GLY A 138 -8.00 -12.37 -6.70
N GLY A 139 -6.77 -12.88 -6.79
CA GLY A 139 -5.91 -12.72 -7.97
C GLY A 139 -5.42 -11.29 -8.19
N VAL A 140 -5.38 -10.46 -7.15
CA VAL A 140 -4.91 -9.07 -7.20
C VAL A 140 -3.45 -9.01 -6.75
N PRO A 141 -2.51 -8.65 -7.65
CA PRO A 141 -1.10 -8.55 -7.29
C PRO A 141 -0.83 -7.46 -6.26
N TYR A 142 0.23 -7.62 -5.47
CA TYR A 142 0.68 -6.55 -4.58
C TYR A 142 2.21 -6.50 -4.46
N SER A 143 2.73 -5.32 -4.12
CA SER A 143 4.06 -5.15 -3.55
C SER A 143 3.95 -4.85 -2.05
N ILE A 144 4.96 -5.26 -1.30
CA ILE A 144 5.09 -5.03 0.12
C ILE A 144 6.56 -4.83 0.47
N ILE A 145 6.84 -3.90 1.37
CA ILE A 145 8.16 -3.60 1.90
C ILE A 145 8.15 -3.71 3.42
N SER A 146 9.31 -3.78 4.05
CA SER A 146 9.47 -3.64 5.49
C SER A 146 9.36 -2.16 5.90
N GLY A 147 8.95 -1.92 7.14
CA GLY A 147 9.11 -0.64 7.84
C GLY A 147 10.02 -0.73 9.06
N GLU A 148 9.99 0.29 9.91
CA GLU A 148 10.77 0.33 11.14
C GLU A 148 10.35 -0.72 12.17
N ARG A 149 9.04 -0.97 12.28
CA ARG A 149 8.46 -1.89 13.25
C ARG A 149 8.60 -3.37 12.86
N ASP A 150 8.92 -3.61 11.59
CA ASP A 150 9.19 -4.91 11.02
C ASP A 150 10.62 -5.42 11.32
N MET A 151 11.46 -4.57 11.92
CA MET A 151 12.83 -4.88 12.35
C MET A 151 12.92 -5.04 13.88
N HIS A 152 13.70 -6.01 14.34
CA HIS A 152 13.97 -6.23 15.76
C HIS A 152 15.18 -5.41 16.22
N GLY A 153 14.94 -4.49 17.15
CA GLY A 153 15.98 -3.68 17.77
C GLY A 153 16.08 -2.31 17.12
N SER A 154 17.30 -1.80 16.96
CA SER A 154 17.55 -0.54 16.26
C SER A 154 17.38 -0.75 14.76
N ALA A 155 17.01 0.32 14.04
CA ALA A 155 17.05 0.33 12.58
C ALA A 155 18.47 0.03 12.09
N THR A 156 18.64 -1.11 11.41
CA THR A 156 19.89 -1.51 10.76
C THR A 156 19.69 -1.61 9.26
N PRO A 157 20.77 -1.51 8.46
CA PRO A 157 20.69 -1.84 7.05
C PRO A 157 20.22 -3.28 6.82
N ASP A 158 19.60 -3.52 5.66
CA ASP A 158 19.06 -4.82 5.25
C ASP A 158 20.08 -5.99 5.27
N ASP A 159 21.37 -5.71 5.09
CA ASP A 159 22.47 -6.68 5.17
C ASP A 159 22.91 -7.04 6.61
N GLN A 160 22.30 -6.41 7.62
CA GLN A 160 22.60 -6.56 9.05
C GLN A 160 21.34 -6.88 9.88
N ARG A 161 20.36 -7.54 9.25
CA ARG A 161 19.09 -7.93 9.87
C ARG A 161 19.27 -8.95 11.00
N SER A 162 18.41 -8.85 12.01
CA SER A 162 18.36 -9.81 13.10
C SER A 162 17.75 -11.13 12.64
N LEU A 163 18.16 -12.25 13.23
CA LEU A 163 17.46 -13.54 13.05
C LEU A 163 16.03 -13.55 13.61
N ARG A 164 15.65 -12.49 14.33
CA ARG A 164 14.31 -12.26 14.86
C ARG A 164 13.43 -11.41 13.92
N ASP A 165 13.96 -11.02 12.76
CA ASP A 165 13.23 -10.30 11.73
C ASP A 165 12.56 -11.32 10.83
N HIS A 166 11.22 -11.32 10.81
CA HIS A 166 10.46 -12.36 10.13
C HIS A 166 9.85 -11.88 8.79
N PHE A 167 10.12 -10.65 8.35
CA PHE A 167 9.54 -10.10 7.12
C PHE A 167 9.72 -11.06 5.92
N LYS A 168 10.96 -11.49 5.67
CA LYS A 168 11.30 -12.42 4.58
C LYS A 168 10.65 -13.80 4.72
N ASP A 169 10.39 -14.26 5.95
CA ASP A 169 9.74 -15.55 6.20
C ASP A 169 8.28 -15.53 5.73
N PHE A 170 7.62 -14.37 5.78
CA PHE A 170 6.20 -14.20 5.44
C PHE A 170 5.95 -13.55 4.08
N PHE A 171 6.86 -12.69 3.62
CA PHE A 171 6.72 -11.85 2.43
C PHE A 171 7.96 -11.86 1.53
N GLY A 172 8.83 -12.87 1.67
CA GLY A 172 10.00 -13.03 0.82
C GLY A 172 9.71 -13.49 -0.62
N PRO A 173 10.76 -13.71 -1.44
CA PRO A 173 10.66 -13.93 -2.89
C PRO A 173 9.79 -15.11 -3.31
N GLN A 174 9.71 -16.16 -2.48
CA GLN A 174 8.88 -17.34 -2.77
C GLN A 174 7.39 -16.99 -2.83
N ARG A 175 6.92 -16.08 -1.96
CA ARG A 175 5.55 -15.58 -1.96
C ARG A 175 5.37 -14.47 -3.00
N ALA A 176 6.36 -13.61 -3.16
CA ALA A 176 6.34 -12.57 -4.20
C ALA A 176 6.18 -13.17 -5.62
N ALA A 177 6.74 -14.36 -5.87
CA ALA A 177 6.57 -15.08 -7.13
C ALA A 177 5.11 -15.50 -7.45
N TRP A 178 4.17 -15.41 -6.49
CA TRP A 178 2.75 -15.62 -6.76
C TRP A 178 2.10 -14.41 -7.43
N GLN A 179 2.72 -13.23 -7.35
CA GLN A 179 2.18 -11.99 -7.89
C GLN A 179 2.51 -11.90 -9.38
N SER A 180 1.50 -11.73 -10.23
CA SER A 180 1.69 -11.71 -11.69
C SER A 180 2.54 -10.54 -12.20
N THR A 181 2.74 -9.51 -11.37
CA THR A 181 3.57 -8.35 -11.67
C THR A 181 5.01 -8.50 -11.19
N TYR A 182 5.32 -9.48 -10.32
CA TYR A 182 6.66 -9.66 -9.76
C TYR A 182 7.66 -10.02 -10.85
N ALA A 183 8.79 -9.29 -10.88
CA ALA A 183 9.83 -9.47 -11.89
C ALA A 183 11.20 -9.80 -11.28
N GLY A 184 11.40 -9.58 -9.98
CA GLY A 184 12.56 -10.07 -9.25
C GLY A 184 12.73 -9.41 -7.89
N SER A 185 13.72 -9.91 -7.14
CA SER A 185 14.13 -9.40 -5.84
C SER A 185 15.64 -9.18 -5.79
N ASP A 186 16.06 -8.39 -4.81
CA ASP A 186 17.47 -8.27 -4.46
C ASP A 186 18.00 -9.60 -3.90
N PRO A 187 19.33 -9.78 -3.78
CA PRO A 187 19.92 -11.02 -3.28
C PRO A 187 19.49 -11.40 -1.85
N LEU A 188 19.11 -10.43 -1.01
CA LEU A 188 18.64 -10.69 0.35
C LEU A 188 17.18 -11.14 0.36
N GLY A 189 16.39 -10.75 -0.66
CA GLY A 189 14.97 -11.05 -0.76
C GLY A 189 14.10 -10.14 0.11
N LEU A 190 14.58 -8.92 0.38
CA LEU A 190 13.91 -7.90 1.19
C LEU A 190 13.40 -6.74 0.33
N SER A 191 14.02 -6.52 -0.83
CA SER A 191 13.56 -5.58 -1.84
C SER A 191 13.08 -6.34 -3.10
N GLN A 192 12.12 -5.76 -3.81
CA GLN A 192 11.51 -6.37 -4.99
C GLN A 192 11.22 -5.33 -6.06
N TYR A 193 11.08 -5.77 -7.30
CA TYR A 193 10.55 -4.94 -8.37
C TYR A 193 9.45 -5.66 -9.14
N HIS A 194 8.50 -4.86 -9.60
CA HIS A 194 7.32 -5.30 -10.31
C HIS A 194 7.21 -4.56 -11.64
N ARG A 195 6.64 -5.23 -12.63
CA ARG A 195 6.28 -4.65 -13.92
C ARG A 195 4.80 -4.86 -14.13
N PHE A 196 4.09 -3.78 -14.46
CA PHE A 196 2.68 -3.85 -14.81
C PHE A 196 2.41 -2.98 -16.04
N ARG A 197 1.38 -3.36 -16.80
CA ARG A 197 0.98 -2.68 -18.02
C ARG A 197 -0.51 -2.38 -17.98
N VAL A 198 -0.86 -1.12 -18.20
CA VAL A 198 -2.25 -0.66 -18.30
C VAL A 198 -2.39 0.22 -19.52
N SER A 199 -3.43 -0.03 -20.33
CA SER A 199 -3.72 0.75 -21.54
C SER A 199 -2.51 0.94 -22.46
N GLY A 200 -1.65 -0.07 -22.57
CA GLY A 200 -0.44 0.01 -23.41
C GLY A 200 0.79 0.64 -22.73
N GLN A 201 0.62 1.48 -21.71
CA GLN A 201 1.72 2.00 -20.90
C GLN A 201 2.25 0.94 -19.94
N THR A 202 3.57 0.77 -19.87
CA THR A 202 4.24 -0.14 -18.92
C THR A 202 4.99 0.68 -17.87
N PHE A 203 4.90 0.28 -16.60
CA PHE A 203 5.59 0.91 -15.48
C PHE A 203 6.50 -0.10 -14.78
N LEU A 204 7.56 0.41 -14.17
CA LEU A 204 8.38 -0.32 -13.20
C LEU A 204 8.03 0.22 -11.81
N LEU A 205 7.64 -0.67 -10.89
CA LEU A 205 7.54 -0.34 -9.48
C LEU A 205 8.71 -0.99 -8.75
N LEU A 206 9.55 -0.17 -8.13
CA LEU A 206 10.70 -0.61 -7.35
C LEU A 206 10.38 -0.44 -5.87
N ALA A 207 10.28 -1.54 -5.14
CA ALA A 207 9.88 -1.60 -3.74
C ALA A 207 11.09 -1.99 -2.89
N LEU A 208 11.67 -1.03 -2.21
CA LEU A 208 12.87 -1.19 -1.39
C LEU A 208 12.52 -1.36 0.08
N ASP A 209 13.31 -2.19 0.77
CA ASP A 209 13.35 -2.27 2.23
C ASP A 209 13.48 -0.86 2.86
N SER A 210 13.04 -0.69 4.11
CA SER A 210 13.09 0.59 4.82
C SER A 210 14.51 1.16 4.99
N HIS A 211 15.52 0.29 5.04
CA HIS A 211 16.92 0.66 5.27
C HIS A 211 17.82 -0.08 4.27
N PRO A 212 17.74 0.25 2.97
CA PRO A 212 18.50 -0.47 1.95
C PRO A 212 20.00 -0.20 2.12
N SER A 213 20.81 -1.25 2.10
CA SER A 213 22.27 -1.14 2.06
C SER A 213 22.75 -0.55 0.72
N GLU A 214 24.03 -0.18 0.68
CA GLU A 214 24.68 0.25 -0.56
C GLU A 214 24.59 -0.81 -1.67
N ALA A 215 24.71 -2.10 -1.32
CA ALA A 215 24.57 -3.19 -2.27
C ALA A 215 23.14 -3.28 -2.84
N THR A 216 22.12 -3.06 -2.01
CA THR A 216 20.73 -3.01 -2.46
C THR A 216 20.45 -1.79 -3.34
N LEU A 217 21.04 -0.64 -3.05
CA LEU A 217 20.92 0.54 -3.90
C LEU A 217 21.64 0.37 -5.25
N ASP A 218 22.79 -0.31 -5.27
CA ASP A 218 23.48 -0.66 -6.52
C ASP A 218 22.67 -1.67 -7.34
N TRP A 219 22.04 -2.65 -6.70
CA TRP A 219 21.08 -3.56 -7.35
C TRP A 219 19.88 -2.81 -7.93
N ALA A 220 19.30 -1.88 -7.16
CA ALA A 220 18.20 -1.03 -7.60
C ALA A 220 18.56 -0.23 -8.85
N GLN A 221 19.76 0.37 -8.87
CA GLN A 221 20.27 1.07 -10.05
C GLN A 221 20.39 0.13 -11.25
N GLN A 222 20.94 -1.08 -11.07
CA GLN A 222 21.04 -2.07 -12.15
C GLN A 222 19.66 -2.46 -12.72
N VAL A 223 18.64 -2.58 -11.87
CA VAL A 223 17.27 -2.86 -12.31
C VAL A 223 16.73 -1.74 -13.20
N ILE A 224 16.95 -0.47 -12.81
CA ILE A 224 16.53 0.69 -13.61
C ILE A 224 17.29 0.75 -14.94
N ASP A 225 18.61 0.53 -14.92
CA ASP A 225 19.47 0.56 -16.11
C ASP A 225 19.09 -0.52 -17.14
N GLN A 226 18.60 -1.68 -16.67
CA GLN A 226 18.13 -2.77 -17.52
C GLN A 226 16.75 -2.50 -18.15
N GLN A 227 16.04 -1.46 -17.71
CA GLN A 227 14.70 -1.12 -18.17
C GLN A 227 14.62 0.33 -18.68
N PRO A 228 15.52 0.80 -19.58
CA PRO A 228 15.83 2.21 -19.81
C PRO A 228 14.68 3.07 -20.37
N ARG A 229 13.52 2.47 -20.69
CA ARG A 229 12.34 3.16 -21.20
C ARG A 229 11.12 3.05 -20.28
N LEU A 230 11.28 2.53 -19.06
CA LEU A 230 10.15 2.35 -18.16
C LEU A 230 10.09 3.50 -17.15
N PRO A 231 8.98 4.24 -17.08
CA PRO A 231 8.75 5.15 -15.95
C PRO A 231 8.76 4.36 -14.64
N VAL A 232 9.47 4.89 -13.64
CA VAL A 232 9.71 4.22 -12.36
C VAL A 232 8.92 4.88 -11.23
N ILE A 233 8.17 4.06 -10.51
CA ILE A 233 7.56 4.38 -9.22
C ILE A 233 8.44 3.74 -8.13
N LEU A 234 8.97 4.54 -7.22
CA LEU A 234 9.77 4.06 -6.09
C LEU A 234 8.91 3.95 -4.84
N VAL A 235 9.01 2.84 -4.13
CA VAL A 235 8.36 2.61 -2.83
C VAL A 235 9.44 2.29 -1.81
N THR A 236 9.46 3.02 -0.70
CA THR A 236 10.31 2.76 0.47
C THR A 236 9.62 3.31 1.71
N HIS A 237 9.92 2.81 2.90
CA HIS A 237 9.12 3.15 4.08
C HIS A 237 9.35 4.58 4.55
N ASP A 238 10.61 5.03 4.56
CA ASP A 238 10.95 6.42 4.78
C ASP A 238 11.83 6.97 3.67
N ILE A 239 11.40 8.11 3.13
CA ILE A 239 12.20 8.93 2.25
C ILE A 239 11.95 10.39 2.61
N GLN A 240 13.02 11.05 3.03
CA GLN A 240 12.97 12.46 3.39
C GLN A 240 13.36 13.33 2.20
N PRO A 241 12.75 14.51 2.04
CA PRO A 241 13.19 15.46 1.05
C PRO A 241 14.59 16.01 1.39
N PRO A 242 15.39 16.39 0.37
CA PRO A 242 16.72 16.94 0.58
C PRO A 242 16.67 18.21 1.45
N GLY A 243 17.59 18.33 2.40
CA GLY A 243 17.68 19.47 3.32
C GLY A 243 16.76 19.41 4.53
N GLN A 244 15.90 18.39 4.65
CA GLN A 244 15.15 18.08 5.89
C GLN A 244 15.69 16.84 6.61
N ALA A 245 16.73 16.22 6.08
CA ALA A 245 17.36 15.01 6.60
C ALA A 245 18.88 15.16 6.63
N ASP A 246 19.50 14.69 7.72
CA ASP A 246 20.94 14.52 7.86
C ASP A 246 21.30 13.02 7.75
N GLY A 247 22.38 12.67 7.05
CA GLY A 247 22.90 11.30 7.03
C GLY A 247 22.11 10.30 6.15
N ASP A 248 21.73 9.17 6.73
CA ASP A 248 21.14 7.99 6.06
C ASP A 248 19.76 8.25 5.45
N ASP A 249 18.98 9.18 6.02
CA ASP A 249 17.59 9.47 5.63
C ASP A 249 17.47 10.15 4.25
N ALA A 250 18.56 10.76 3.76
CA ALA A 250 18.63 11.34 2.42
C ALA A 250 19.31 10.39 1.41
N ARG A 251 19.74 9.19 1.82
CA ARG A 251 20.55 8.28 0.99
C ARG A 251 19.79 7.81 -0.25
N VAL A 252 18.55 7.35 -0.09
CA VAL A 252 17.71 6.89 -1.22
C VAL A 252 17.49 8.02 -2.23
N TRP A 253 17.17 9.23 -1.75
CA TRP A 253 17.06 10.41 -2.61
C TRP A 253 18.37 10.68 -3.37
N ASN A 254 19.49 10.71 -2.64
CA ASN A 254 20.79 11.13 -3.18
C ASN A 254 21.47 10.11 -4.11
N ARG A 255 21.29 8.81 -3.83
CA ARG A 255 21.90 7.72 -4.60
C ARG A 255 21.04 7.28 -5.77
N LEU A 256 19.72 7.35 -5.62
CA LEU A 256 18.79 6.79 -6.60
C LEU A 256 17.92 7.89 -7.21
N VAL A 257 17.04 8.52 -6.43
CA VAL A 257 15.97 9.36 -7.00
C VAL A 257 16.49 10.53 -7.83
N ARG A 258 17.38 11.36 -7.27
CA ARG A 258 17.84 12.56 -7.99
C ARG A 258 18.69 12.25 -9.24
N ARG A 259 19.27 11.04 -9.32
CA ARG A 259 20.19 10.67 -10.41
C ARG A 259 19.49 10.01 -11.60
N ASN A 260 18.27 9.53 -11.41
CA ASN A 260 17.51 8.80 -12.41
C ASN A 260 16.38 9.66 -12.98
N ASP A 261 16.41 9.87 -14.28
CA ASP A 261 15.36 10.56 -15.05
C ASP A 261 14.03 9.80 -15.04
N GLN A 262 14.08 8.47 -14.98
CA GLN A 262 12.92 7.59 -15.03
C GLN A 262 12.05 7.62 -13.75
N ILE A 263 12.62 7.95 -12.57
CA ILE A 263 11.86 8.01 -11.31
C ILE A 263 11.04 9.29 -11.28
N PHE A 264 9.71 9.17 -11.34
CA PHE A 264 8.79 10.32 -11.35
C PHE A 264 7.89 10.40 -10.12
N LEU A 265 7.74 9.30 -9.39
CA LEU A 265 6.87 9.18 -8.23
C LEU A 265 7.57 8.37 -7.14
N THR A 266 7.55 8.87 -5.90
CA THR A 266 7.94 8.12 -4.71
C THR A 266 6.76 7.97 -3.76
N LEU A 267 6.58 6.79 -3.18
CA LEU A 267 5.52 6.45 -2.22
C LEU A 267 6.16 5.96 -0.92
N SER A 268 5.80 6.56 0.22
CA SER A 268 6.35 6.16 1.53
C SER A 268 5.35 6.30 2.68
N GLY A 269 5.67 5.68 3.81
CA GLY A 269 4.92 5.74 5.07
C GLY A 269 5.51 6.72 6.07
N GLN A 270 5.44 6.34 7.36
CA GLN A 270 6.16 6.88 8.52
C GLN A 270 5.85 8.31 8.98
N ILE A 271 5.23 9.15 8.14
CA ILE A 271 4.79 10.48 8.58
C ILE A 271 3.41 10.43 9.23
N ASN A 272 3.23 11.14 10.34
CA ASN A 272 1.87 11.35 10.82
C ASN A 272 1.09 12.23 9.83
N GLY A 273 0.14 11.63 9.11
CA GLY A 273 -0.72 12.32 8.16
C GLY A 273 -0.41 12.01 6.71
N SER A 274 -0.63 13.00 5.84
CA SER A 274 -0.41 12.83 4.40
C SER A 274 0.21 14.09 3.82
N SER A 275 1.28 13.92 3.07
CA SER A 275 1.99 15.01 2.43
C SER A 275 2.29 14.69 0.98
N HIS A 276 2.28 15.75 0.17
CA HIS A 276 2.80 15.75 -1.20
C HIS A 276 3.84 16.84 -1.31
N LEU A 277 4.97 16.51 -1.94
CA LEU A 277 5.99 17.47 -2.32
C LEU A 277 6.44 17.18 -3.75
N ARG A 278 6.61 18.24 -4.54
CA ARG A 278 7.23 18.15 -5.86
C ARG A 278 8.64 18.70 -5.84
N LEU A 279 9.61 17.88 -6.21
CA LEU A 279 11.01 18.23 -6.35
C LEU A 279 11.48 18.11 -7.80
N ARG A 280 12.72 18.53 -8.07
CA ARG A 280 13.41 18.26 -9.33
C ARG A 280 14.59 17.33 -9.09
N ASN A 281 14.76 16.36 -9.99
CA ASN A 281 15.98 15.55 -10.05
C ASN A 281 17.11 16.31 -10.77
N ASP A 282 18.30 15.72 -10.85
CA ASP A 282 19.49 16.31 -11.47
C ASP A 282 19.36 16.46 -13.00
N HIS A 283 18.35 15.83 -13.61
CA HIS A 283 17.97 15.98 -15.02
C HIS A 283 16.95 17.12 -15.24
N GLY A 284 16.57 17.83 -14.18
CA GLY A 284 15.59 18.91 -14.22
C GLY A 284 14.13 18.45 -14.33
N LEU A 285 13.86 17.14 -14.25
CA LEU A 285 12.51 16.56 -14.33
C LEU A 285 11.84 16.52 -12.96
N SER A 286 10.51 16.62 -12.92
CA SER A 286 9.76 16.57 -11.67
C SER A 286 9.76 15.18 -11.04
N VAL A 287 9.81 15.14 -9.71
CA VAL A 287 9.56 13.95 -8.90
C VAL A 287 8.52 14.32 -7.86
N ASP A 288 7.37 13.64 -7.90
CA ASP A 288 6.32 13.77 -6.89
C ASP A 288 6.58 12.79 -5.75
N MET A 289 6.65 13.30 -4.54
CA MET A 289 6.88 12.52 -3.32
C MET A 289 5.60 12.50 -2.50
N LEU A 290 4.97 11.34 -2.39
CA LEU A 290 3.76 11.13 -1.60
C LEU A 290 4.14 10.32 -0.37
N ARG A 291 3.83 10.87 0.79
CA ARG A 291 4.09 10.24 2.09
C ARG A 291 2.77 10.17 2.85
N LEU A 292 2.43 9.03 3.41
CA LEU A 292 1.19 8.87 4.16
C LEU A 292 1.29 7.81 5.25
N ASP A 293 0.87 8.16 6.46
CA ASP A 293 0.66 7.21 7.55
C ASP A 293 -0.53 7.66 8.43
N TYR A 294 -1.41 6.70 8.71
CA TYR A 294 -2.68 6.89 9.41
C TYR A 294 -2.71 6.23 10.80
N GLN A 295 -1.63 5.59 11.23
CA GLN A 295 -1.57 4.78 12.46
C GLN A 295 -1.95 5.58 13.72
N ASP A 296 -1.65 6.87 13.75
CA ASP A 296 -1.90 7.72 14.92
C ASP A 296 -3.31 8.34 14.90
N GLN A 297 -4.13 8.04 13.89
CA GLN A 297 -5.52 8.45 13.85
C GLN A 297 -6.43 7.53 14.67
N TYR A 298 -7.70 7.91 14.77
CA TYR A 298 -8.71 7.14 15.49
C TYR A 298 -8.61 5.65 15.15
N LEU A 299 -8.42 4.82 16.18
CA LEU A 299 -8.30 3.35 16.05
C LEU A 299 -7.29 2.88 15.00
N GLY A 300 -6.13 3.54 14.89
CA GLY A 300 -5.10 3.16 13.93
C GLY A 300 -5.30 3.72 12.52
N GLY A 301 -6.21 4.69 12.37
CA GLY A 301 -6.75 5.07 11.07
C GLY A 301 -8.00 4.29 10.69
N ASN A 302 -8.45 3.34 11.52
CA ASN A 302 -9.76 2.70 11.39
C ASN A 302 -10.04 2.15 9.97
N GLY A 303 -9.02 1.60 9.33
CA GLY A 303 -9.05 1.02 7.98
C GLY A 303 -8.84 2.01 6.82
N LEU A 304 -8.37 3.24 7.07
CA LEU A 304 -8.05 4.19 6.00
C LEU A 304 -6.96 3.64 5.06
N LEU A 305 -7.20 3.75 3.76
CA LEU A 305 -6.24 3.50 2.69
C LEU A 305 -6.30 4.64 1.68
N ARG A 306 -5.29 4.76 0.81
CA ARG A 306 -5.27 5.74 -0.27
C ARG A 306 -5.51 5.06 -1.62
N LEU A 307 -6.39 5.64 -2.43
CA LEU A 307 -6.49 5.37 -3.85
C LEU A 307 -5.78 6.50 -4.60
N LEU A 308 -4.87 6.14 -5.51
CA LEU A 308 -4.19 7.06 -6.40
C LEU A 308 -4.57 6.73 -7.83
N GLU A 309 -5.50 7.50 -8.38
CA GLU A 309 -5.91 7.41 -9.78
C GLU A 309 -4.87 8.07 -10.67
N PHE A 310 -4.43 7.35 -11.70
CA PHE A 310 -3.66 7.86 -12.82
C PHE A 310 -4.61 8.09 -13.98
N ASP A 311 -4.60 9.31 -14.53
CA ASP A 311 -5.28 9.64 -15.78
C ASP A 311 -4.22 10.04 -16.82
N LEU A 312 -3.76 9.04 -17.59
CA LEU A 312 -2.68 9.24 -18.56
C LEU A 312 -3.08 10.12 -19.75
N ALA A 313 -4.38 10.23 -20.04
CA ALA A 313 -4.92 11.00 -21.15
C ALA A 313 -4.98 12.49 -20.82
N HIS A 314 -5.41 12.83 -19.59
CA HIS A 314 -5.55 14.22 -19.15
C HIS A 314 -4.33 14.71 -18.35
N GLY A 315 -3.41 13.82 -17.96
CA GLY A 315 -2.17 14.19 -17.31
C GLY A 315 -2.32 14.49 -15.83
N HIS A 316 -3.14 13.73 -15.10
CA HIS A 316 -3.39 13.97 -13.68
C HIS A 316 -3.12 12.72 -12.82
N LEU A 317 -2.79 12.96 -11.54
CA LEU A 317 -2.92 11.98 -10.46
C LEU A 317 -3.95 12.49 -9.44
N GLU A 318 -5.05 11.76 -9.20
CA GLU A 318 -6.02 12.11 -8.15
C GLU A 318 -5.83 11.18 -6.95
N ALA A 319 -5.53 11.77 -5.79
CA ALA A 319 -5.37 11.05 -4.54
C ALA A 319 -6.68 11.13 -3.74
N PHE A 320 -7.23 10.00 -3.29
CA PHE A 320 -8.47 9.94 -2.52
C PHE A 320 -8.39 8.90 -1.39
N THR A 321 -8.55 9.34 -0.14
CA THR A 321 -8.55 8.45 1.03
C THR A 321 -9.96 7.95 1.35
N LEU A 322 -10.09 6.65 1.61
CA LEU A 322 -11.30 6.08 2.20
C LEU A 322 -11.01 4.95 3.18
N SER A 323 -11.96 4.61 4.03
CA SER A 323 -11.92 3.43 4.90
C SER A 323 -12.94 2.37 4.47
N PRO A 324 -12.49 1.27 3.85
CA PRO A 324 -13.35 0.11 3.60
C PRO A 324 -13.96 -0.49 4.87
N TRP A 325 -13.26 -0.39 6.01
CA TRP A 325 -13.79 -0.86 7.29
C TRP A 325 -14.97 -0.01 7.77
N VAL A 326 -14.87 1.32 7.68
CA VAL A 326 -15.98 2.21 8.03
C VAL A 326 -17.13 2.06 7.03
N LEU A 327 -16.84 1.88 5.74
CA LEU A 327 -17.87 1.57 4.73
C LEU A 327 -18.63 0.29 5.07
N TRP A 328 -17.91 -0.75 5.49
CA TRP A 328 -18.50 -2.01 5.88
C TRP A 328 -19.32 -1.88 7.17
N LYS A 329 -18.77 -1.20 8.20
CA LYS A 329 -19.49 -0.92 9.45
C LYS A 329 -20.76 -0.12 9.20
N SER A 330 -20.78 0.85 8.30
CA SER A 330 -21.99 1.64 8.03
C SER A 330 -23.14 0.80 7.46
N HIS A 331 -22.83 -0.28 6.74
CA HIS A 331 -23.83 -1.21 6.23
C HIS A 331 -24.30 -2.23 7.27
N TYR A 332 -23.37 -2.83 8.03
CA TYR A 332 -23.68 -4.00 8.86
C TYR A 332 -23.71 -3.72 10.37
N TYR A 333 -22.95 -2.75 10.85
CA TYR A 333 -22.84 -2.38 12.27
C TYR A 333 -22.93 -0.88 12.52
N ALA A 334 -23.89 -0.20 11.89
CA ALA A 334 -24.08 1.24 12.05
C ALA A 334 -24.25 1.67 13.53
N HIS A 335 -24.75 0.78 14.39
CA HIS A 335 -24.90 1.01 15.83
C HIS A 335 -23.57 1.04 16.62
N LEU A 336 -22.50 0.47 16.08
CA LEU A 336 -21.15 0.53 16.66
C LEU A 336 -20.36 1.74 16.17
N MET A 337 -20.90 2.52 15.23
CA MET A 337 -20.22 3.69 14.71
C MET A 337 -20.28 4.86 15.70
N ARG A 338 -19.11 5.41 16.02
CA ARG A 338 -18.95 6.70 16.69
C ARG A 338 -19.06 7.81 15.65
N LYS A 339 -20.14 8.59 15.73
CA LYS A 339 -20.37 9.76 14.88
C LYS A 339 -19.33 10.84 15.14
N CYS A 340 -18.87 11.47 14.07
CA CYS A 340 -18.00 12.64 14.14
C CYS A 340 -18.79 13.87 14.59
N ALA A 341 -18.17 14.71 15.41
CA ALA A 341 -18.73 16.02 15.76
C ALA A 341 -18.71 16.96 14.54
N ASP A 342 -17.66 16.89 13.73
CA ASP A 342 -17.52 17.50 12.40
C ASP A 342 -16.65 16.62 11.49
N GLY A 343 -16.66 16.86 10.17
CA GLY A 343 -15.91 16.05 9.19
C GLY A 343 -14.39 16.24 9.22
N THR A 344 -13.87 17.08 10.11
CA THR A 344 -12.42 17.38 10.25
C THR A 344 -11.81 16.79 11.52
N ALA A 345 -12.63 16.30 12.47
CA ALA A 345 -12.20 15.59 13.68
C ALA A 345 -11.69 14.16 13.36
N LEU A 346 -10.48 14.05 12.80
CA LEU A 346 -9.86 12.77 12.41
C LEU A 346 -9.43 11.88 13.60
N GLY A 347 -9.36 12.46 14.80
CA GLY A 347 -8.74 11.80 15.96
C GLY A 347 -9.67 10.93 16.79
N ASP A 348 -11.00 11.02 16.66
CA ASP A 348 -11.90 10.42 17.65
C ASP A 348 -13.19 9.79 17.12
N CYS A 349 -13.40 9.64 15.80
CA CYS A 349 -14.66 9.13 15.26
C CYS A 349 -14.50 8.26 13.99
N ASP A 350 -15.58 7.58 13.60
CA ASP A 350 -15.63 6.79 12.36
C ASP A 350 -15.80 7.67 11.13
N GLN A 351 -14.74 7.77 10.32
CA GLN A 351 -14.74 8.51 9.06
C GLN A 351 -14.62 7.59 7.85
N LEU A 352 -15.61 7.64 6.96
CA LEU A 352 -15.58 6.90 5.70
C LEU A 352 -14.53 7.49 4.75
N ALA A 353 -14.54 8.80 4.58
CA ALA A 353 -13.58 9.54 3.79
C ALA A 353 -13.29 10.87 4.50
N PRO A 354 -12.08 11.03 5.05
CA PRO A 354 -11.62 12.30 5.60
C PRO A 354 -11.82 13.47 4.64
N ALA A 355 -12.31 14.60 5.16
CA ALA A 355 -12.31 15.84 4.38
C ALA A 355 -10.86 16.26 4.05
N ALA A 356 -10.70 17.03 2.97
CA ALA A 356 -9.45 17.74 2.71
C ALA A 356 -9.29 18.85 3.78
N ASP A 357 -8.19 18.83 4.53
CA ASP A 357 -7.84 19.89 5.48
C ASP A 357 -6.33 20.13 5.44
N GLU A 358 -5.92 21.03 4.56
CA GLU A 358 -4.53 21.46 4.37
C GLU A 358 -3.92 22.04 5.67
N SER A 359 -4.74 22.57 6.58
CA SER A 359 -4.26 23.24 7.79
C SER A 359 -3.65 22.30 8.84
N ARG A 360 -3.94 21.00 8.74
CA ARG A 360 -3.47 19.98 9.68
C ARG A 360 -2.35 19.11 9.13
N GLY A 361 -1.93 19.30 7.87
CA GLY A 361 -1.03 18.37 7.18
C GLY A 361 -1.75 17.08 6.75
N TRP A 362 -3.05 17.17 6.46
CA TRP A 362 -3.91 16.06 6.06
C TRP A 362 -4.52 16.33 4.69
N ASP A 363 -3.72 16.14 3.64
CA ASP A 363 -4.25 16.21 2.29
C ASP A 363 -4.85 14.86 1.86
N ASN A 364 -6.11 14.64 2.21
CA ASN A 364 -6.82 13.39 1.91
C ASN A 364 -7.49 13.37 0.54
N ARG A 365 -7.51 14.52 -0.16
CA ARG A 365 -8.08 14.64 -1.49
C ARG A 365 -7.44 15.79 -2.27
N TYR A 366 -6.65 15.44 -3.28
CA TYR A 366 -5.96 16.41 -4.14
C TYR A 366 -5.68 15.85 -5.52
N VAL A 367 -5.38 16.75 -6.46
CA VAL A 367 -5.00 16.45 -7.84
C VAL A 367 -3.60 16.99 -8.08
N ILE A 368 -2.73 16.14 -8.64
CA ILE A 368 -1.40 16.50 -9.12
C ILE A 368 -1.43 16.58 -10.63
N GLU A 369 -1.11 17.75 -11.17
CA GLU A 369 -0.88 17.96 -12.60
C GLU A 369 0.46 17.36 -13.04
N LEU A 370 0.44 16.42 -13.98
CA LEU A 370 1.60 15.73 -14.52
C LEU A 370 1.38 15.31 -15.98
N ASP A 371 1.87 16.10 -16.93
CA ASP A 371 1.94 15.69 -18.34
C ASP A 371 2.89 14.50 -18.48
N PHE A 372 2.35 13.29 -18.49
CA PHE A 372 3.11 12.04 -18.58
C PHE A 372 3.89 11.92 -19.89
N ARG A 373 3.34 12.43 -21.00
CA ARG A 373 4.02 12.37 -22.31
C ARG A 373 5.26 13.23 -22.27
N GLN A 374 5.15 14.46 -21.77
CA GLN A 374 6.30 15.34 -21.56
C GLN A 374 7.27 14.79 -20.52
N ARG A 375 6.75 14.26 -19.39
CA ARG A 375 7.56 13.76 -18.28
C ARG A 375 8.43 12.56 -18.69
N PHE A 376 7.93 11.70 -19.58
CA PHE A 376 8.63 10.48 -19.99
C PHE A 376 9.33 10.59 -21.34
N ALA A 377 9.19 11.72 -22.05
CA ALA A 377 9.85 11.96 -23.33
C ALA A 377 11.39 11.81 -23.31
N PRO A 378 12.14 12.25 -22.27
CA PRO A 378 13.60 12.17 -22.28
C PRO A 378 14.18 10.76 -22.41
N PHE A 379 13.40 9.73 -22.07
CA PHE A 379 13.81 8.32 -22.13
C PHE A 379 12.83 7.46 -22.96
N ASP A 380 12.08 8.08 -23.88
CA ASP A 380 11.10 7.42 -24.75
C ASP A 380 10.12 6.50 -23.99
N GLY A 381 9.72 6.92 -22.79
CA GLY A 381 8.97 6.07 -21.86
C GLY A 381 7.46 6.13 -21.95
N TYR A 382 6.90 7.06 -22.73
CA TYR A 382 5.47 7.18 -22.94
C TYR A 382 5.01 6.34 -24.14
N THR A 383 4.12 5.38 -23.90
CA THR A 383 3.63 4.40 -24.88
C THR A 383 2.11 4.24 -24.89
N PHE A 384 1.40 5.00 -24.05
CA PHE A 384 -0.05 5.11 -24.15
C PHE A 384 -0.41 5.92 -25.39
N GLU A 385 -1.30 5.37 -26.21
CA GLU A 385 -1.94 6.09 -27.31
C GLU A 385 -3.43 6.21 -26.99
N ALA A 386 -3.93 7.44 -26.97
CA ALA A 386 -5.34 7.70 -26.75
C ALA A 386 -6.07 7.68 -28.10
N ASP A 387 -6.99 6.73 -28.28
CA ASP A 387 -7.92 6.72 -29.40
C ASP A 387 -9.12 7.66 -29.12
N GLY A 388 -8.82 8.96 -29.04
CA GLY A 388 -9.83 10.01 -28.78
C GLY A 388 -10.22 10.18 -27.31
N GLU A 389 -10.89 11.30 -27.03
CA GLU A 389 -11.33 11.68 -25.68
C GLU A 389 -12.64 10.95 -25.35
N THR A 390 -12.65 10.17 -24.27
CA THR A 390 -13.89 9.58 -23.75
C THR A 390 -14.48 10.53 -22.71
N PRO A 391 -15.60 11.23 -22.99
CA PRO A 391 -16.18 12.16 -22.02
C PRO A 391 -16.73 11.42 -20.80
N GLY A 392 -16.59 12.02 -19.62
CA GLY A 392 -17.12 11.49 -18.37
C GLY A 392 -16.24 11.83 -17.15
N PRO A 393 -16.75 11.60 -15.92
CA PRO A 393 -15.95 11.74 -14.71
C PRO A 393 -14.88 10.65 -14.60
N GLY A 394 -13.74 10.96 -13.99
CA GLY A 394 -12.72 9.97 -13.62
C GLY A 394 -13.19 8.98 -12.56
N LEU A 395 -12.39 7.96 -12.29
CA LEU A 395 -12.72 6.87 -11.37
C LEU A 395 -12.96 7.37 -9.94
N MET A 396 -12.17 8.30 -9.40
CA MET A 396 -12.38 8.81 -8.04
C MET A 396 -13.69 9.61 -7.93
N ALA A 397 -14.05 10.37 -8.95
CA ALA A 397 -15.33 11.07 -9.00
C ALA A 397 -16.52 10.09 -9.10
N GLN A 398 -16.42 9.05 -9.93
CA GLN A 398 -17.43 7.99 -10.01
C GLN A 398 -17.59 7.24 -8.68
N LEU A 399 -16.47 6.94 -8.00
CA LEU A 399 -16.45 6.24 -6.73
C LEU A 399 -17.15 7.06 -5.65
N ARG A 400 -16.80 8.35 -5.55
CA ARG A 400 -17.43 9.28 -4.61
C ARG A 400 -18.94 9.39 -4.85
N GLN A 401 -19.34 9.51 -6.11
CA GLN A 401 -20.76 9.54 -6.47
C GLN A 401 -21.49 8.26 -6.05
N GLN A 402 -20.90 7.08 -6.30
CA GLN A 402 -21.51 5.79 -5.96
C GLN A 402 -21.59 5.56 -4.45
N LEU A 403 -20.62 6.08 -3.68
CA LEU A 403 -20.57 5.94 -2.23
C LEU A 403 -21.25 7.09 -1.47
N HIS A 404 -21.85 8.05 -2.18
CA HIS A 404 -22.45 9.26 -1.61
C HIS A 404 -21.49 10.07 -0.73
N ILE A 405 -20.27 10.28 -1.24
CA ILE A 405 -19.21 11.07 -0.58
C ILE A 405 -19.09 12.41 -1.32
N ASP A 406 -19.20 13.51 -0.57
CA ASP A 406 -19.20 14.88 -1.10
C ASP A 406 -17.81 15.38 -1.57
#